data_AF-A0A5J4Q6V8-F1
#
_entry.id   AF-A0A5J4Q6V8-F1
#
_cell.length_a   1.000
_cell.length_b   1.000
_cell.length_c   1.000
_cell.angle_alpha   90.00
_cell.angle_beta   90.00
_cell.angle_gamma   90.00
#
_symmetry.space_group_name_H-M   'P 1'
#
loop_
_entity.id
_entity.type
_entity.pdbx_description
1 polymer ?
#
loop_
_entity_poly.entity_id
_entity_poly.type
_entity_poly.pdbx_seq_one_letter_code
_entity_poly.pdbx_strand_id
1 'polypeptide(L)'
;METFLIRALQLIMSLSLLVIIHECGHFLFARLFKVRVEKFCLFFDPWFTLFKFKPKNSDTQYGIGWLPLGGYVKISGMIDESMDTEQMKQPVQSWEFRSKSTWQRLLIMIGGVLFNFILALFIYSMILYTWGDSYIPLQKAEMGMQFNETAKEIGFRDGDVLLTADDIPLVRYDADMLRQIVDARIVTVLREGKNTQIYIPDDIMQKLMADSIRFASYRFPFVVDSVMTGSPASLAGIHQGDTIKTLNSKPVV
;
A
#
# COMPACT_ATOMS: atom_id res chain seq x y z
N MET A 1 -8.04 13.34 23.26
CA MET A 1 -8.21 12.05 23.99
C MET A 1 -8.96 11.03 23.13
N GLU A 2 -10.03 11.42 22.44
CA GLU A 2 -10.78 10.50 21.55
C GLU A 2 -9.95 9.95 20.37
N THR A 3 -9.17 10.79 19.70
CA THR A 3 -8.30 10.37 18.58
C THR A 3 -7.23 9.35 19.01
N PHE A 4 -6.76 9.44 20.25
CA PHE A 4 -5.80 8.48 20.81
C PHE A 4 -6.46 7.12 21.04
N LEU A 5 -7.65 7.09 21.66
CA LEU A 5 -8.38 5.85 21.93
C LEU A 5 -8.75 5.12 20.63
N ILE A 6 -9.21 5.87 19.62
CA ILE A 6 -9.55 5.31 18.30
C ILE A 6 -8.33 4.66 17.65
N ARG A 7 -7.17 5.33 17.64
CA ARG A 7 -5.93 4.79 17.07
C ARG A 7 -5.42 3.57 17.84
N ALA A 8 -5.51 3.59 19.16
CA ALA A 8 -5.14 2.45 20.00
C ALA A 8 -6.04 1.24 19.71
N LEU A 9 -7.35 1.45 19.59
CA LEU A 9 -8.30 0.39 19.25
C LEU A 9 -8.04 -0.17 17.84
N GLN A 10 -7.79 0.70 16.86
CA GLN A 10 -7.44 0.30 15.49
C GLN A 10 -6.18 -0.58 15.46
N LEU A 11 -5.15 -0.20 16.21
CA LEU A 11 -3.91 -0.97 16.34
C LEU A 11 -4.16 -2.35 16.94
N ILE A 12 -4.92 -2.42 18.04
CA ILE A 12 -5.25 -3.69 18.68
C ILE A 12 -6.04 -4.56 17.70
N MET A 13 -7.06 -4.02 17.02
CA MET A 13 -7.87 -4.78 16.08
C MET A 13 -7.07 -5.28 14.87
N SER A 14 -6.20 -4.46 14.29
CA SER A 14 -5.39 -4.86 13.13
C SER A 14 -4.36 -5.94 13.51
N LEU A 15 -3.70 -5.80 14.66
CA LEU A 15 -2.77 -6.80 15.17
C LEU A 15 -3.48 -8.11 15.49
N SER A 16 -4.66 -8.04 16.11
CA SER A 16 -5.49 -9.21 16.42
C SER A 16 -5.86 -9.98 15.16
N LEU A 17 -6.31 -9.28 14.11
CA LEU A 17 -6.68 -9.90 12.84
C LEU A 17 -5.49 -10.62 12.20
N LEU A 18 -4.32 -9.96 12.15
CA LEU A 18 -3.10 -10.55 11.59
C LEU A 18 -2.66 -11.81 12.34
N VAL A 19 -2.64 -11.76 13.68
CA VAL A 19 -2.26 -12.90 14.51
C VAL A 19 -3.26 -14.05 14.34
N ILE A 20 -4.57 -13.78 14.38
CA ILE A 20 -5.59 -14.84 14.24
C ILE A 20 -5.44 -15.59 12.92
N ILE A 21 -5.26 -14.86 11.82
CA ILE A 21 -5.12 -15.46 10.49
C ILE A 21 -3.78 -16.20 10.36
N HIS A 22 -2.71 -15.66 10.95
CA HIS A 22 -1.40 -16.33 11.03
C HIS A 22 -1.49 -17.67 11.76
N GLU A 23 -1.99 -17.68 12.99
CA GLU A 23 -2.16 -18.88 13.79
C GLU A 23 -3.13 -19.87 13.10
N CYS A 24 -4.19 -19.35 12.47
CA CYS A 24 -5.13 -20.16 11.68
C CYS A 24 -4.43 -20.90 10.54
N GLY A 25 -3.45 -20.28 9.89
CA GLY A 25 -2.65 -20.92 8.83
C GLY A 25 -1.89 -22.14 9.34
N HIS A 26 -1.17 -22.00 10.46
CA HIS A 26 -0.49 -23.13 11.12
C HIS A 26 -1.48 -24.23 11.52
N PHE A 27 -2.59 -23.84 12.13
CA PHE A 27 -3.65 -24.75 12.56
C PHE A 27 -4.26 -25.55 11.41
N LEU A 28 -4.55 -24.89 10.29
CA LEU A 28 -5.22 -25.49 9.14
C LEU A 28 -4.32 -26.53 8.45
N PHE A 29 -3.04 -26.23 8.25
CA PHE A 29 -2.09 -27.20 7.71
C PHE A 29 -1.83 -28.35 8.68
N ALA A 30 -1.74 -28.08 9.99
CA ALA A 30 -1.60 -29.13 11.00
C ALA A 30 -2.78 -30.11 10.96
N ARG A 31 -4.02 -29.58 10.89
CA ARG A 31 -5.24 -30.40 10.73
C ARG A 31 -5.26 -31.16 9.40
N LEU A 32 -4.86 -30.53 8.30
CA LEU A 32 -4.82 -31.14 6.97
C LEU A 32 -3.90 -32.37 6.94
N PHE A 33 -2.74 -32.29 7.59
CA PHE A 33 -1.78 -33.41 7.69
C PHE A 33 -2.04 -34.36 8.86
N LYS A 34 -3.20 -34.22 9.54
CA LYS A 34 -3.59 -35.05 10.69
C LYS A 34 -2.53 -35.02 11.81
N VAL A 35 -1.95 -33.86 12.05
CA VAL A 35 -1.09 -33.58 13.21
C VAL A 35 -1.99 -33.06 14.34
N ARG A 36 -1.76 -33.58 15.55
CA ARG A 36 -2.55 -33.17 16.71
C ARG A 36 -2.18 -31.74 17.13
N VAL A 37 -3.21 -30.91 17.30
CA VAL A 37 -3.08 -29.55 17.87
C VAL A 37 -3.73 -29.55 19.24
N GLU A 38 -2.95 -29.25 20.27
CA GLU A 38 -3.38 -29.31 21.67
C GLU A 38 -4.01 -28.00 22.14
N LYS A 39 -3.44 -26.87 21.71
CA LYS A 39 -3.91 -25.55 22.13
C LYS A 39 -3.83 -24.58 20.96
N PHE A 40 -4.91 -23.84 20.74
CA PHE A 40 -4.97 -22.69 19.86
C PHE A 40 -5.29 -21.49 20.75
N CYS A 41 -4.31 -20.62 21.00
CA CYS A 41 -4.49 -19.46 21.86
C CYS A 41 -4.36 -18.16 21.07
N LEU A 42 -5.43 -17.39 21.07
CA LEU A 42 -5.47 -16.03 20.56
C LEU A 42 -4.98 -15.12 21.69
N PHE A 43 -3.91 -14.33 21.50
CA PHE A 43 -3.23 -13.59 22.58
C PHE A 43 -2.42 -14.47 23.53
N PHE A 44 -1.28 -13.93 23.97
CA PHE A 44 -0.43 -14.58 24.95
C PHE A 44 -1.14 -14.63 26.32
N ASP A 45 -1.05 -15.78 26.99
CA ASP A 45 -1.65 -16.03 28.30
C ASP A 45 -0.62 -16.38 29.40
N PRO A 46 0.42 -15.56 29.65
CA PRO A 46 1.50 -15.89 30.59
C PRO A 46 1.08 -15.95 32.06
N TRP A 47 -0.07 -15.35 32.44
CA TRP A 47 -0.56 -15.32 33.83
C TRP A 47 -1.99 -15.84 33.98
N PHE A 48 -2.91 -15.33 33.16
CA PHE A 48 -4.30 -15.80 33.13
C PHE A 48 -4.84 -15.81 31.70
N THR A 49 -5.81 -16.68 31.46
CA THR A 49 -6.51 -16.78 30.17
C THR A 49 -7.91 -16.23 30.37
N LEU A 50 -8.31 -15.27 29.54
CA LEU A 50 -9.63 -14.62 29.61
C LEU A 50 -10.76 -15.60 29.30
N PHE A 51 -10.54 -16.50 28.36
CA PHE A 51 -11.55 -17.49 27.97
C PHE A 51 -10.87 -18.80 27.58
N LYS A 52 -11.40 -19.94 28.05
CA LYS A 52 -10.95 -21.28 27.65
C LYS A 52 -12.15 -22.10 27.21
N PHE A 53 -12.11 -22.59 25.99
CA PHE A 53 -13.14 -23.45 25.44
C PHE A 53 -12.50 -24.73 24.89
N LYS A 54 -12.92 -25.88 25.43
CA LYS A 54 -12.52 -27.20 24.92
C LYS A 54 -13.76 -27.91 24.40
N PRO A 55 -13.93 -28.09 23.07
CA PRO A 55 -15.03 -28.87 22.52
C PRO A 55 -14.92 -30.33 22.98
N LYS A 56 -16.04 -30.94 23.39
CA LYS A 56 -16.07 -32.33 23.92
C LYS A 56 -15.51 -33.39 22.96
N ASN A 57 -15.49 -33.11 21.65
CA ASN A 57 -15.01 -34.00 20.60
C ASN A 57 -13.71 -33.50 19.91
N SER A 58 -13.00 -32.54 20.50
CA SER A 58 -11.76 -32.01 19.91
C SER A 58 -10.57 -32.15 20.86
N ASP A 59 -9.45 -32.59 20.30
CA ASP A 59 -8.15 -32.58 20.97
C ASP A 59 -7.59 -31.17 21.17
N THR A 60 -8.19 -30.15 20.54
CA THR A 60 -7.73 -28.76 20.57
C THR A 60 -8.48 -27.94 21.60
N GLN A 61 -7.75 -27.34 22.53
CA GLN A 61 -8.24 -26.32 23.45
C GLN A 61 -8.11 -24.93 22.82
N TYR A 62 -9.22 -24.22 22.68
CA TYR A 62 -9.24 -22.83 22.23
C TYR A 62 -9.13 -21.90 23.45
N GLY A 63 -8.24 -20.92 23.39
CA GLY A 63 -8.01 -19.96 24.47
C GLY A 63 -7.93 -18.53 23.96
N ILE A 64 -8.28 -17.58 24.81
CA ILE A 64 -8.02 -16.15 24.60
C ILE A 64 -7.15 -15.64 25.75
N GLY A 65 -5.90 -15.25 25.48
CA GLY A 65 -5.00 -14.60 26.42
C GLY A 65 -5.35 -13.12 26.63
N TRP A 66 -4.73 -12.49 27.64
CA TRP A 66 -5.00 -11.09 27.95
C TRP A 66 -4.04 -10.12 27.24
N LEU A 67 -2.90 -10.62 26.74
CA LEU A 67 -1.84 -9.79 26.16
C LEU A 67 -1.93 -9.81 24.62
N PRO A 68 -2.35 -8.71 23.96
CA PRO A 68 -2.63 -8.68 22.52
C PRO A 68 -1.40 -8.65 21.62
N LEU A 69 -0.22 -9.05 22.12
CA LEU A 69 1.08 -8.95 21.43
C LEU A 69 1.45 -10.18 20.59
N GLY A 70 0.56 -11.17 20.47
CA GLY A 70 0.82 -12.39 19.69
C GLY A 70 -0.24 -13.45 19.89
N GLY A 71 0.05 -14.69 19.55
CA GLY A 71 -0.82 -15.86 19.68
C GLY A 71 0.05 -17.09 19.46
N TYR A 72 -0.45 -18.29 19.75
CA TYR A 72 0.31 -19.50 19.47
C TYR A 72 -0.57 -20.71 19.24
N VAL A 73 -0.09 -21.62 18.38
CA VAL A 73 -0.71 -22.92 18.11
C VAL A 73 0.22 -24.04 18.56
N LYS A 74 -0.05 -24.58 19.74
CA LYS A 74 0.68 -25.72 20.29
C LYS A 74 0.41 -26.99 19.49
N ILE A 75 1.33 -27.32 18.60
CA ILE A 75 1.32 -28.53 17.75
C ILE A 75 2.14 -29.63 18.44
N SER A 76 1.56 -30.83 18.59
CA SER A 76 2.21 -31.96 19.26
C SER A 76 3.50 -32.37 18.53
N GLY A 77 4.61 -32.47 19.29
CA GLY A 77 5.92 -32.87 18.77
C GLY A 77 6.76 -31.74 18.14
N MET A 78 6.36 -30.47 18.26
CA MET A 78 7.17 -29.30 17.90
C MET A 78 7.47 -28.49 19.17
N ILE A 79 8.72 -28.04 19.37
CA ILE A 79 8.96 -26.95 20.32
C ILE A 79 8.41 -25.70 19.65
N ASP A 80 7.24 -25.30 20.09
CA ASP A 80 6.55 -24.11 19.63
C ASP A 80 6.85 -22.93 20.59
N GLU A 81 6.29 -21.75 20.33
CA GLU A 81 6.49 -20.53 21.12
C GLU A 81 6.13 -20.66 22.62
N SER A 82 5.39 -21.72 22.98
CA SER A 82 5.11 -22.13 24.35
C SER A 82 6.29 -22.75 25.12
N MET A 83 7.43 -23.01 24.45
CA MET A 83 8.67 -23.58 25.01
C MET A 83 8.52 -24.89 25.80
N ASP A 84 7.46 -25.66 25.58
CA ASP A 84 7.22 -26.92 26.28
C ASP A 84 8.16 -28.04 25.78
N THR A 85 9.15 -28.40 26.62
CA THR A 85 10.15 -29.45 26.31
C THR A 85 9.78 -30.84 26.83
N GLU A 86 8.68 -30.96 27.59
CA GLU A 86 8.21 -32.22 28.18
C GLU A 86 7.86 -33.28 27.13
N GLN A 87 7.36 -32.88 25.96
CA GLN A 87 6.95 -33.79 24.87
C GLN A 87 8.11 -34.35 24.06
N MET A 88 9.28 -33.71 24.09
CA MET A 88 10.49 -34.20 23.40
C MET A 88 11.04 -35.49 24.03
N LYS A 89 10.63 -35.81 25.27
CA LYS A 89 11.10 -36.95 26.08
C LYS A 89 10.35 -38.26 25.79
N GLN A 90 9.24 -38.23 25.07
CA GLN A 90 8.42 -39.42 24.76
C GLN A 90 8.75 -40.03 23.38
N PRO A 91 8.50 -41.34 23.17
CA PRO A 91 8.73 -41.98 21.88
C PRO A 91 7.80 -41.39 20.80
N VAL A 92 8.37 -41.10 19.62
CA VAL A 92 7.71 -40.40 18.51
C VAL A 92 6.42 -41.11 18.11
N GLN A 93 5.29 -40.43 18.27
CA GLN A 93 3.98 -40.93 17.85
C GLN A 93 3.63 -40.54 16.40
N SER A 94 2.80 -41.33 15.74
CA SER A 94 2.38 -41.15 14.32
C SER A 94 1.55 -39.88 14.04
N TRP A 95 1.01 -39.26 15.10
CA TRP A 95 0.26 -38.00 15.06
C TRP A 95 1.10 -36.77 15.46
N GLU A 96 2.39 -36.96 15.73
CA GLU A 96 3.32 -35.87 16.01
C GLU A 96 3.89 -35.26 14.74
N PHE A 97 4.22 -33.97 14.81
CA PHE A 97 4.95 -33.24 13.79
C PHE A 97 6.24 -33.97 13.34
N ARG A 98 6.96 -34.59 14.30
CA ARG A 98 8.20 -35.37 14.08
C ARG A 98 8.03 -36.66 13.30
N SER A 99 6.80 -37.14 13.09
CA SER A 99 6.53 -38.35 12.30
C SER A 99 6.20 -38.04 10.84
N LYS A 100 5.87 -36.78 10.50
CA LYS A 100 5.44 -36.39 9.15
C LYS A 100 6.61 -36.15 8.21
N SER A 101 6.37 -36.24 6.91
CA SER A 101 7.41 -35.93 5.90
C SER A 101 7.86 -34.47 5.96
N THR A 102 9.09 -34.19 5.52
CA THR A 102 9.70 -32.86 5.61
C THR A 102 8.90 -31.76 4.90
N TRP A 103 8.26 -32.05 3.76
CA TRP A 103 7.45 -31.06 3.06
C TRP A 103 6.15 -30.70 3.80
N GLN A 104 5.54 -31.66 4.51
CA GLN A 104 4.35 -31.41 5.33
C GLN A 104 4.70 -30.53 6.53
N ARG A 105 5.86 -30.80 7.14
CA ARG A 105 6.40 -29.96 8.22
C ARG A 105 6.67 -28.54 7.73
N LEU A 106 7.28 -28.41 6.55
CA LEU A 106 7.54 -27.11 5.94
C LEU A 106 6.25 -26.31 5.74
N LEU A 107 5.21 -26.92 5.16
CA LEU A 107 3.91 -26.25 4.96
C LEU A 107 3.24 -25.84 6.27
N ILE A 108 3.35 -26.65 7.32
CA ILE A 108 2.88 -26.27 8.66
C ILE A 108 3.66 -25.07 9.18
N MET A 109 5.00 -25.05 9.06
CA MET A 109 5.85 -23.96 9.54
C MET A 109 5.69 -22.65 8.75
N ILE A 110 5.45 -22.70 7.44
CA ILE A 110 5.20 -21.49 6.65
C ILE A 110 3.72 -21.10 6.61
N GLY A 111 2.85 -21.94 7.18
CA GLY A 111 1.40 -21.82 7.09
C GLY A 111 0.89 -20.46 7.52
N GLY A 112 1.38 -19.92 8.63
CA GLY A 112 0.97 -18.60 9.10
C GLY A 112 1.38 -17.46 8.18
N VAL A 113 2.62 -17.46 7.68
CA VAL A 113 3.09 -16.44 6.73
C VAL A 113 2.31 -16.52 5.42
N LEU A 114 2.04 -17.73 4.92
CA LEU A 114 1.26 -17.93 3.71
C LEU A 114 -0.16 -17.39 3.85
N PHE A 115 -0.82 -17.63 4.98
CA PHE A 115 -2.17 -17.13 5.24
C PHE A 115 -2.20 -15.60 5.36
N ASN A 116 -1.20 -14.98 5.99
CA ASN A 116 -1.08 -13.52 6.00
C ASN A 116 -0.85 -12.95 4.59
N PHE A 117 -0.06 -13.63 3.76
CA PHE A 117 0.12 -13.23 2.37
C PHE A 117 -1.19 -13.32 1.57
N ILE A 118 -1.96 -14.40 1.74
CA ILE A 118 -3.28 -14.55 1.11
C ILE A 118 -4.25 -13.46 1.61
N LEU A 119 -4.26 -13.19 2.91
CA LEU A 119 -5.05 -12.12 3.50
C LEU A 119 -4.68 -10.76 2.92
N ALA A 120 -3.39 -10.45 2.79
CA ALA A 120 -2.92 -9.21 2.19
C ALA A 120 -3.39 -9.10 0.73
N LEU A 121 -3.22 -10.17 -0.06
CA LEU A 121 -3.70 -10.21 -1.44
C LEU A 121 -5.21 -9.96 -1.51
N PHE A 122 -6.00 -10.58 -0.62
CA PHE A 122 -7.44 -10.37 -0.54
C PHE A 122 -7.81 -8.93 -0.19
N ILE A 123 -7.19 -8.36 0.86
CA ILE A 123 -7.44 -6.98 1.29
C ILE A 123 -7.08 -5.99 0.18
N TYR A 124 -5.87 -6.08 -0.40
CA TYR A 124 -5.45 -5.18 -1.46
C TYR A 124 -6.29 -5.34 -2.73
N SER A 125 -6.70 -6.56 -3.08
CA SER A 125 -7.61 -6.80 -4.21
C SER A 125 -8.97 -6.16 -3.95
N MET A 126 -9.51 -6.25 -2.74
CA MET A 126 -10.77 -5.60 -2.38
C MET A 126 -10.65 -4.08 -2.40
N ILE A 127 -9.55 -3.52 -1.89
CA ILE A 127 -9.28 -2.08 -1.96
C ILE A 127 -9.31 -1.61 -3.43
N LEU A 128 -8.58 -2.29 -4.31
CA LEU A 128 -8.54 -1.96 -5.73
C LEU A 128 -9.89 -2.19 -6.42
N TYR A 129 -10.64 -3.21 -6.01
CA TYR A 129 -11.97 -3.48 -6.57
C TYR A 129 -13.00 -2.42 -6.16
N THR A 130 -12.99 -1.94 -4.91
CA THR A 130 -13.99 -0.98 -4.41
C THR A 130 -13.64 0.47 -4.75
N TRP A 131 -12.37 0.85 -4.64
CA TRP A 131 -11.93 2.23 -4.87
C TRP A 131 -11.31 2.44 -6.25
N GLY A 132 -10.98 1.36 -6.96
CA GLY A 132 -10.41 1.45 -8.30
C GLY A 132 -9.07 2.18 -8.33
N ASP A 133 -8.79 2.74 -9.49
CA ASP A 133 -7.66 3.63 -9.72
C ASP A 133 -8.20 4.98 -10.17
N SER A 134 -7.91 6.04 -9.41
CA SER A 134 -8.37 7.40 -9.69
C SER A 134 -7.18 8.23 -10.19
N TYR A 135 -7.29 8.73 -11.42
CA TYR A 135 -6.31 9.64 -12.00
C TYR A 135 -7.00 10.71 -12.84
N ILE A 136 -6.28 11.81 -13.09
CA ILE A 136 -6.74 12.88 -13.97
C ILE A 136 -6.23 12.55 -15.38
N PRO A 137 -7.09 12.29 -16.38
CA PRO A 137 -6.63 12.07 -17.74
C PRO A 137 -5.89 13.30 -18.26
N LEU A 138 -4.77 13.11 -18.94
CA LEU A 138 -3.95 14.23 -19.43
C LEU A 138 -4.75 15.16 -20.35
N GLN A 139 -5.61 14.61 -21.22
CA GLN A 139 -6.48 15.39 -22.11
C GLN A 139 -7.53 16.23 -21.37
N LYS A 140 -7.83 15.90 -20.10
CA LYS A 140 -8.77 16.64 -19.25
C LYS A 140 -8.07 17.64 -18.31
N ALA A 141 -6.75 17.79 -18.40
CA ALA A 141 -6.02 18.81 -17.67
C ALA A 141 -6.27 20.18 -18.33
N GLU A 142 -7.34 20.87 -17.95
CA GLU A 142 -7.77 22.14 -18.58
C GLU A 142 -6.70 23.24 -18.54
N MET A 143 -5.90 23.29 -17.48
CA MET A 143 -4.79 24.24 -17.35
C MET A 143 -3.47 23.72 -17.92
N GLY A 144 -3.47 22.51 -18.49
CA GLY A 144 -2.29 21.85 -19.05
C GLY A 144 -1.23 21.49 -18.01
N MET A 145 -0.02 21.26 -18.53
CA MET A 145 1.13 20.81 -17.75
C MET A 145 2.18 21.93 -17.64
N GLN A 146 2.92 21.96 -16.54
CA GLN A 146 4.12 22.76 -16.36
C GLN A 146 5.32 21.89 -16.68
N PHE A 147 6.21 22.37 -17.53
CA PHE A 147 7.35 21.60 -18.04
C PHE A 147 8.66 22.08 -17.42
N ASN A 148 9.64 21.18 -17.31
CA ASN A 148 11.00 21.54 -16.93
C ASN A 148 11.72 22.31 -18.06
N GLU A 149 12.90 22.83 -17.75
CA GLU A 149 13.69 23.62 -18.72
C GLU A 149 14.10 22.77 -19.94
N THR A 150 14.50 21.51 -19.73
CA THR A 150 14.84 20.60 -20.85
C THR A 150 13.67 20.38 -21.81
N ALA A 151 12.45 20.18 -21.30
CA ALA A 151 11.28 20.05 -22.15
C ALA A 151 10.96 21.37 -22.88
N LYS A 152 11.17 22.52 -22.22
CA LYS A 152 11.00 23.83 -22.84
C LYS A 152 12.00 24.09 -23.97
N GLU A 153 13.24 23.66 -23.81
CA GLU A 153 14.28 23.73 -24.86
C GLU A 153 13.89 22.92 -26.12
N ILE A 154 13.18 21.81 -25.93
CA ILE A 154 12.73 20.92 -27.03
C ILE A 154 11.46 21.47 -27.71
N GLY A 155 10.75 22.39 -27.05
CA GLY A 155 9.62 23.12 -27.63
C GLY A 155 8.30 22.96 -26.90
N PHE A 156 8.27 22.26 -25.76
CA PHE A 156 7.11 22.25 -24.85
C PHE A 156 6.94 23.64 -24.21
N ARG A 157 5.71 23.99 -23.87
CA ARG A 157 5.38 25.24 -23.17
C ARG A 157 4.47 24.96 -22.00
N ASP A 158 4.61 25.78 -20.97
CA ASP A 158 3.73 25.72 -19.81
C ASP A 158 2.28 25.99 -20.26
N GLY A 159 1.36 25.09 -19.89
CA GLY A 159 -0.03 25.12 -20.33
C GLY A 159 -0.34 24.20 -21.52
N ASP A 160 0.66 23.54 -22.11
CA ASP A 160 0.40 22.51 -23.12
C ASP A 160 -0.34 21.32 -22.50
N VAL A 161 -1.36 20.83 -23.20
CA VAL A 161 -2.07 19.59 -22.84
C VAL A 161 -1.54 18.46 -23.71
N LEU A 162 -0.98 17.43 -23.10
CA LEU A 162 -0.45 16.26 -23.81
C LEU A 162 -1.59 15.43 -24.40
N LEU A 163 -1.58 15.20 -25.72
CA LEU A 163 -2.63 14.44 -26.42
C LEU A 163 -2.13 13.06 -26.85
N THR A 164 -1.11 13.03 -27.72
CA THR A 164 -0.56 11.79 -28.29
C THR A 164 0.96 11.86 -28.40
N ALA A 165 1.60 10.70 -28.32
CA ALA A 165 2.99 10.48 -28.69
C ALA A 165 2.98 9.56 -29.92
N ASP A 166 3.35 10.11 -31.07
CA ASP A 166 3.05 9.60 -32.41
C ASP A 166 1.55 9.26 -32.54
N ASP A 167 1.24 7.97 -32.70
CA ASP A 167 -0.13 7.45 -32.82
C ASP A 167 -0.72 6.95 -31.48
N ILE A 168 0.05 7.01 -30.38
CA ILE A 168 -0.35 6.47 -29.07
C ILE A 168 -0.96 7.60 -28.22
N PRO A 169 -2.20 7.46 -27.73
CA PRO A 169 -2.81 8.47 -26.87
C PRO A 169 -2.18 8.47 -25.47
N LEU A 170 -1.77 9.66 -25.01
CA LEU A 170 -1.17 9.85 -23.69
C LEU A 170 -2.28 9.99 -22.65
N VAL A 171 -2.68 8.92 -22.00
CA VAL A 171 -3.88 8.94 -21.13
C VAL A 171 -3.58 9.43 -19.72
N ARG A 172 -2.46 8.99 -19.13
CA ARG A 172 -2.17 9.17 -17.71
C ARG A 172 -0.81 9.82 -17.50
N TYR A 173 -0.70 10.67 -16.46
CA TYR A 173 0.58 11.17 -15.99
C TYR A 173 1.28 10.11 -15.12
N ASP A 174 2.17 9.33 -15.73
CA ASP A 174 2.97 8.30 -15.06
C ASP A 174 4.29 8.03 -15.82
N ALA A 175 5.01 6.99 -15.40
CA ALA A 175 6.25 6.58 -16.03
C ALA A 175 6.06 6.04 -17.46
N ASP A 176 4.88 5.50 -17.79
CA ASP A 176 4.60 4.98 -19.12
C ASP A 176 4.39 6.12 -20.12
N MET A 177 3.77 7.23 -19.70
CA MET A 177 3.72 8.46 -20.51
C MET A 177 5.11 8.97 -20.86
N LEU A 178 6.03 9.01 -19.89
CA LEU A 178 7.39 9.48 -20.16
C LEU A 178 8.10 8.57 -21.15
N ARG A 179 7.97 7.25 -21.02
CA ARG A 179 8.53 6.29 -21.99
C ARG A 179 7.93 6.52 -23.38
N GLN A 180 6.62 6.66 -23.49
CA GLN A 180 5.94 6.91 -24.77
C GLN A 180 6.42 8.21 -25.42
N ILE A 181 6.65 9.27 -24.64
CA ILE A 181 7.20 10.54 -25.16
C ILE A 181 8.63 10.37 -25.64
N VAL A 182 9.48 9.66 -24.90
CA VAL A 182 10.89 9.48 -25.24
C VAL A 182 11.06 8.59 -26.47
N ASP A 183 10.24 7.54 -26.60
CA ASP A 183 10.29 6.61 -27.73
C ASP A 183 9.62 7.19 -29.00
N ALA A 184 8.79 8.21 -28.85
CA ALA A 184 8.08 8.83 -29.96
C ALA A 184 8.94 9.81 -30.74
N ARG A 185 8.65 9.96 -32.04
CA ARG A 185 9.30 10.97 -32.88
C ARG A 185 8.61 12.32 -32.78
N ILE A 186 7.29 12.32 -32.65
CA ILE A 186 6.46 13.52 -32.60
C ILE A 186 5.48 13.42 -31.44
N VAL A 187 5.49 14.41 -30.56
CA VAL A 187 4.45 14.55 -29.52
C VAL A 187 3.47 15.63 -29.95
N THR A 188 2.18 15.30 -30.00
CA THR A 188 1.11 16.24 -30.28
C THR A 188 0.55 16.79 -28.97
N VAL A 189 0.53 18.11 -28.86
CA VAL A 189 -0.01 18.84 -27.70
C VAL A 189 -1.10 19.81 -28.12
N LEU A 190 -2.07 20.06 -27.25
CA LEU A 190 -3.01 21.15 -27.40
C LEU A 190 -2.42 22.40 -26.76
N ARG A 191 -2.17 23.43 -27.56
CA ARG A 191 -1.66 24.73 -27.13
C ARG A 191 -2.65 25.80 -27.56
N GLU A 192 -3.23 26.54 -26.62
CA GLU A 192 -4.20 27.62 -26.91
C GLU A 192 -5.34 27.17 -27.85
N GLY A 193 -5.81 25.92 -27.70
CA GLY A 193 -6.86 25.34 -28.53
C GLY A 193 -6.43 24.86 -29.92
N LYS A 194 -5.13 24.87 -30.24
CA LYS A 194 -4.58 24.35 -31.50
C LYS A 194 -3.65 23.17 -31.26
N ASN A 195 -3.74 22.16 -32.13
CA ASN A 195 -2.81 21.04 -32.10
C ASN A 195 -1.44 21.50 -32.62
N THR A 196 -0.42 21.31 -31.79
CA THR A 196 0.98 21.62 -32.09
C THR A 196 1.79 20.33 -32.00
N GLN A 197 2.64 20.09 -32.99
CA GLN A 197 3.53 18.94 -33.03
C GLN A 197 4.92 19.35 -32.57
N ILE A 198 5.50 18.58 -31.65
CA ILE A 198 6.84 18.79 -31.09
C ILE A 198 7.71 17.61 -31.50
N TYR A 199 8.84 17.89 -32.13
CA TYR A 199 9.79 16.85 -32.53
C TYR A 199 10.66 16.46 -31.35
N ILE A 200 10.73 15.17 -31.05
CA ILE A 200 11.51 14.65 -29.94
C ILE A 200 12.90 14.24 -30.44
N PRO A 201 13.99 14.79 -29.89
CA PRO A 201 15.34 14.40 -30.28
C PRO A 201 15.73 13.06 -29.62
N ASP A 202 16.54 12.26 -30.30
CA ASP A 202 16.99 10.94 -29.81
C ASP A 202 17.77 11.01 -28.48
N ASP A 203 18.35 12.18 -28.16
CA ASP A 203 19.11 12.42 -26.94
C ASP A 203 18.26 12.92 -25.76
N ILE A 204 16.93 13.02 -25.92
CA ILE A 204 16.01 13.53 -24.89
C ILE A 204 16.16 12.78 -23.57
N MET A 205 16.28 11.45 -23.59
CA MET A 205 16.37 10.65 -22.38
C MET A 205 17.60 11.03 -21.56
N GLN A 206 18.74 11.21 -22.22
CA GLN A 206 19.98 11.58 -21.55
C GLN A 206 19.87 12.96 -20.90
N LYS A 207 19.25 13.92 -21.59
CA LYS A 207 19.00 15.27 -21.06
C LYS A 207 18.03 15.25 -19.88
N LEU A 208 16.95 14.47 -19.97
CA LEU A 208 15.97 14.34 -18.89
C LEU A 208 16.51 13.58 -17.68
N MET A 209 17.45 12.65 -17.86
CA MET A 209 18.13 12.00 -16.73
C MET A 209 19.18 12.89 -16.07
N ALA A 210 19.78 13.81 -16.84
CA ALA A 210 20.70 14.82 -16.31
C ALA A 210 19.97 15.91 -15.53
N ASP A 211 18.74 16.25 -15.93
CA ASP A 211 17.86 17.13 -15.17
C ASP A 211 17.21 16.36 -14.02
N SER A 212 17.56 16.71 -12.78
CA SER A 212 16.98 16.09 -11.58
C SER A 212 15.49 16.43 -11.34
N ILE A 213 14.91 17.30 -12.17
CA ILE A 213 13.54 17.78 -12.05
C ILE A 213 12.59 16.90 -12.89
N ARG A 214 11.37 16.71 -12.38
CA ARG A 214 10.31 15.98 -13.11
C ARG A 214 10.03 16.66 -14.45
N PHE A 215 9.97 15.87 -15.53
CA PHE A 215 9.68 16.32 -16.90
C PHE A 215 8.49 17.29 -17.00
N ALA A 216 7.38 16.95 -16.34
CA ALA A 216 6.21 17.79 -16.28
C ALA A 216 5.46 17.64 -14.93
N SER A 217 4.58 18.58 -14.60
CA SER A 217 3.66 18.50 -13.47
C SER A 217 2.30 19.10 -13.85
N TYR A 218 1.22 18.66 -13.20
CA TYR A 218 -0.07 19.30 -13.38
C TYR A 218 -0.03 20.75 -12.90
N ARG A 219 -0.64 21.64 -13.66
CA ARG A 219 -0.85 23.03 -13.25
C ARG A 219 -2.11 23.09 -12.39
N PHE A 220 -1.95 23.55 -11.17
CA PHE A 220 -3.05 23.83 -10.25
C PHE A 220 -3.13 25.34 -10.01
N PRO A 221 -4.32 25.90 -9.78
CA PRO A 221 -4.44 27.31 -9.46
C PRO A 221 -3.91 27.53 -8.03
N PHE A 222 -3.23 28.64 -7.80
CA PHE A 222 -2.82 29.04 -6.46
C PHE A 222 -4.02 29.60 -5.70
N VAL A 223 -4.81 28.71 -5.12
CA VAL A 223 -5.99 29.05 -4.32
C VAL A 223 -5.62 29.09 -2.84
N VAL A 224 -6.02 30.16 -2.16
CA VAL A 224 -5.82 30.33 -0.73
C VAL A 224 -6.75 29.39 0.04
N ASP A 225 -6.19 28.36 0.66
CA ASP A 225 -6.96 27.40 1.47
C ASP A 225 -7.44 28.00 2.79
N SER A 226 -6.57 28.69 3.53
CA SER A 226 -6.90 29.34 4.80
C SER A 226 -5.97 30.52 5.09
N VAL A 227 -6.47 31.49 5.87
CA VAL A 227 -5.71 32.68 6.29
C VAL A 227 -5.83 32.83 7.80
N MET A 228 -4.69 33.01 8.49
CA MET A 228 -4.69 33.26 9.92
C MET A 228 -5.26 34.65 10.23
N THR A 229 -6.22 34.71 11.15
CA THR A 229 -6.83 35.95 11.63
C THR A 229 -5.78 36.90 12.20
N GLY A 230 -5.77 38.17 11.77
CA GLY A 230 -4.83 39.18 12.24
C GLY A 230 -3.42 39.10 11.63
N SER A 231 -3.19 38.18 10.69
CA SER A 231 -1.95 38.15 9.92
C SER A 231 -1.87 39.32 8.92
N PRO A 232 -0.66 39.73 8.47
CA PRO A 232 -0.52 40.73 7.41
C PRO A 232 -1.31 40.38 6.14
N ALA A 233 -1.45 39.09 5.81
CA ALA A 233 -2.25 38.62 4.67
C ALA A 233 -3.75 38.91 4.86
N SER A 234 -4.28 38.68 6.07
CA SER A 234 -5.68 39.03 6.41
C SER A 234 -5.91 40.53 6.38
N LEU A 235 -4.97 41.34 6.89
CA LEU A 235 -5.03 42.79 6.85
C LEU A 235 -4.92 43.36 5.42
N ALA A 236 -4.19 42.67 4.54
CA ALA A 236 -4.10 42.99 3.12
C ALA A 236 -5.36 42.59 2.32
N GLY A 237 -6.36 41.98 2.97
CA GLY A 237 -7.64 41.63 2.36
C GLY A 237 -7.64 40.30 1.60
N ILE A 238 -6.68 39.40 1.86
CA ILE A 238 -6.67 38.04 1.29
C ILE A 238 -7.64 37.17 2.08
N HIS A 239 -8.54 36.49 1.37
CA HIS A 239 -9.55 35.59 1.92
C HIS A 239 -9.37 34.15 1.43
N GLN A 240 -9.97 33.20 2.17
CA GLN A 240 -10.10 31.83 1.72
C GLN A 240 -10.86 31.78 0.39
N GLY A 241 -10.32 31.03 -0.58
CA GLY A 241 -10.86 30.91 -1.93
C GLY A 241 -10.28 31.91 -2.94
N ASP A 242 -9.52 32.92 -2.50
CA ASP A 242 -8.86 33.84 -3.43
C ASP A 242 -7.84 33.09 -4.30
N THR A 243 -7.79 33.45 -5.60
CA THR A 243 -6.83 32.86 -6.55
C THR A 243 -5.74 33.86 -6.89
N ILE A 244 -4.48 33.50 -6.62
CA ILE A 244 -3.32 34.32 -6.95
C ILE A 244 -2.97 34.11 -8.42
N LYS A 245 -3.16 35.14 -9.24
CA LYS A 245 -2.84 35.10 -10.67
C LYS A 245 -1.43 35.61 -10.96
N THR A 246 -0.96 36.58 -10.19
CA THR A 246 0.35 37.22 -10.40
C THR A 246 1.06 37.46 -9.08
N LEU A 247 2.37 37.22 -9.05
CA LEU A 247 3.25 37.54 -7.92
C LEU A 247 4.41 38.40 -8.43
N ASN A 248 4.63 39.58 -7.84
CA ASN A 248 5.66 40.53 -8.27
C ASN A 248 5.63 40.82 -9.79
N SER A 249 4.43 41.06 -10.33
CA SER A 249 4.19 41.29 -11.76
C SER A 249 4.56 40.13 -12.69
N LYS A 250 4.87 38.94 -12.16
CA LYS A 250 5.04 37.70 -12.93
C LYS A 250 3.79 36.84 -12.80
N PRO A 251 3.27 36.27 -13.90
CA PRO A 251 2.21 35.26 -13.81
C PRO A 251 2.72 34.05 -13.04
N VAL A 252 1.90 33.54 -12.11
CA VAL A 252 2.18 32.30 -11.36
C VAL A 252 1.51 31.08 -12.01
N VAL A 253 0.50 31.31 -12.86
CA VAL A 253 -0.14 30.33 -13.75
C VAL A 253 -0.31 31.01 -15.12
#